data_AF-A0A4S4K8M7-F1
#
_entry.id   AF-A0A4S4K8M7-F1
#
_cell.length_a   1.000
_cell.length_b   1.000
_cell.length_c   1.000
_cell.angle_alpha   90.00
_cell.angle_beta   90.00
_cell.angle_gamma   90.00
#
_symmetry.space_group_name_H-M   'P 1'
#
loop_
_entity.id
_entity.type
_entity.pdbx_description
1 polymer ?
#
loop_
_entity_poly.entity_id
_entity_poly.type
_entity_poly.pdbx_seq_one_letter_code
_entity_poly.pdbx_strand_id
1 'polypeptide(L)'
;MNVPYLVQDLSIILHTSLRYSFDFSPKEVVTHLLSLLKLPDSFQDFVRMHTNGKKAPADLQTHCRREVMHAVWKVILDDDLQHAWHHADYPENVLYTKKDIHRLGQKSDDRVRLNHAQVDDTTRRHKVETARQFIIEKRKRVTHDSVKGLLDDQSLTPVENAFSTRLRDTGFDFHSMLVVDVLHEWEVGIWRHIFTHLIRILDSYNSDKIDELNRRYREVPSFGDSIRAYDENITEMKQMTAYAFEDLLQESLLEAPHENIVLDMLYHAATVHALAKLRMHTDATVAHLSASTKCFGAALRKFHKVTCSAYATTELSQESQKCIRKEAGKKLTIHQNKDPIRKAVKKDFSFTYKIHMLGHYSFQILSFGTTDSYSTGIGETEHHKSKMNFLRMNKVKYVKQLTNVERRQTNLDRIDDRIKEALSHVYQESQESNSDDDPPDRVSCYHMGCKGVAFHLHRWLHQHRFDPATKNFYVLLLDHLLARMMGRDPDDELLKRLQNHYTTYDLQRKYDSINPTSSNSDIMVLSQDSDPEQRRLCPFWCYVMSSENIFEYENGVPDNLESEDDLDDSEMLDGSGADGCAADSSTAGSDVDIDISEY
;
A
#
# COMPACT_ATOMS: atom_id res chain seq x y z
N MET A 1 37.79 -21.80 6.27
CA MET A 1 36.53 -22.56 6.19
C MET A 1 36.40 -23.05 4.76
N ASN A 2 36.13 -24.33 4.52
CA ASN A 2 35.87 -24.83 3.16
C ASN A 2 34.44 -24.47 2.75
N VAL A 3 34.22 -23.19 2.42
CA VAL A 3 32.99 -22.66 1.80
C VAL A 3 32.70 -23.26 0.40
N PRO A 4 33.68 -23.66 -0.43
CA PRO A 4 33.41 -24.17 -1.79
C PRO A 4 32.56 -25.44 -1.83
N TYR A 5 32.82 -26.40 -0.93
CA TYR A 5 32.03 -27.64 -0.84
C TYR A 5 30.57 -27.37 -0.43
N LEU A 6 30.34 -26.31 0.36
CA LEU A 6 29.01 -25.90 0.82
C LEU A 6 28.11 -25.44 -0.34
N VAL A 7 28.67 -24.72 -1.32
CA VAL A 7 27.93 -24.20 -2.48
C VAL A 7 27.67 -25.31 -3.50
N GLN A 8 28.62 -26.24 -3.66
CA GLN A 8 28.51 -27.33 -4.63
C GLN A 8 27.50 -28.40 -4.19
N ASP A 9 27.49 -28.77 -2.90
CA ASP A 9 26.49 -29.70 -2.34
C ASP A 9 25.09 -29.06 -2.29
N LEU A 10 24.98 -27.76 -2.00
CA LEU A 10 23.71 -27.03 -2.07
C LEU A 10 23.21 -26.87 -3.51
N SER A 11 24.09 -26.66 -4.49
CA SER A 11 23.74 -26.62 -5.92
C SER A 11 23.17 -27.95 -6.41
N ILE A 12 23.74 -29.08 -5.97
CA ILE A 12 23.23 -30.43 -6.30
C ILE A 12 21.85 -30.68 -5.67
N ILE A 13 21.66 -30.31 -4.40
CA ILE A 13 20.38 -30.42 -3.70
C ILE A 13 19.31 -29.52 -4.37
N LEU A 14 19.68 -28.29 -4.73
CA LEU A 14 18.80 -27.33 -5.41
C LEU A 14 18.45 -27.77 -6.83
N HIS A 15 19.40 -28.29 -7.61
CA HIS A 15 19.13 -28.85 -8.95
C HIS A 15 18.15 -30.01 -8.89
N THR A 16 18.27 -30.85 -7.86
CA THR A 16 17.39 -32.00 -7.68
C THR A 16 15.99 -31.55 -7.25
N SER A 17 15.87 -30.54 -6.38
CA SER A 17 14.56 -29.98 -5.97
C SER A 17 13.89 -29.16 -7.06
N LEU A 18 14.62 -28.38 -7.86
CA LEU A 18 14.09 -27.52 -8.92
C LEU A 18 13.61 -28.32 -10.15
N ARG A 19 14.25 -29.45 -10.48
CA ARG A 19 13.78 -30.35 -11.57
C ARG A 19 12.37 -30.91 -11.33
N TYR A 20 11.93 -31.02 -10.09
CA TYR A 20 10.56 -31.44 -9.76
C TYR A 20 9.55 -30.28 -9.76
N SER A 21 9.99 -29.05 -10.03
CA SER A 21 9.18 -27.83 -9.90
C SER A 21 8.79 -27.15 -11.22
N PHE A 22 9.22 -27.68 -12.37
CA PHE A 22 8.94 -27.07 -13.69
C PHE A 22 7.57 -27.47 -14.30
N ASP A 23 6.74 -28.24 -13.59
CA ASP A 23 5.34 -28.54 -13.98
C ASP A 23 4.31 -27.61 -13.33
N PHE A 24 4.75 -26.52 -12.69
CA PHE A 24 3.90 -25.64 -11.89
C PHE A 24 3.60 -24.30 -12.58
N SER A 25 2.42 -23.75 -12.33
CA SER A 25 2.00 -22.44 -12.81
C SER A 25 2.85 -21.30 -12.19
N PRO A 26 2.94 -20.12 -12.82
CA PRO A 26 3.73 -18.99 -12.30
C PRO A 26 3.41 -18.60 -10.84
N LYS A 27 2.17 -18.83 -10.38
CA LYS A 27 1.73 -18.58 -8.99
C LYS A 27 2.33 -19.56 -7.98
N GLU A 28 2.57 -20.81 -8.37
CA GLU A 28 3.13 -21.86 -7.51
C GLU A 28 4.66 -21.70 -7.34
N VAL A 29 5.34 -21.09 -8.33
CA VAL A 29 6.79 -20.84 -8.30
C VAL A 29 7.19 -19.87 -7.18
N VAL A 30 6.42 -18.80 -6.94
CA VAL A 30 6.73 -17.78 -5.91
C VAL A 30 6.66 -18.36 -4.49
N THR A 31 5.63 -19.16 -4.19
CA THR A 31 5.45 -19.79 -2.88
C THR A 31 6.51 -20.87 -2.62
N HIS A 32 6.93 -21.60 -3.66
CA HIS A 32 8.01 -22.60 -3.55
C HIS A 32 9.41 -21.98 -3.45
N LEU A 33 9.69 -20.86 -4.13
CA LEU A 33 10.97 -20.15 -4.06
C LEU A 33 11.32 -19.70 -2.63
N LEU A 34 10.35 -19.24 -1.85
CA LEU A 34 10.57 -18.82 -0.45
C LEU A 34 11.05 -19.96 0.47
N SER A 35 10.72 -21.21 0.14
CA SER A 35 11.19 -22.39 0.88
C SER A 35 12.64 -22.78 0.52
N LEU A 36 13.09 -22.47 -0.70
CA LEU A 36 14.43 -22.77 -1.23
C LEU A 36 15.51 -21.80 -0.72
N LEU A 37 15.12 -20.66 -0.13
CA LEU A 37 16.03 -19.62 0.36
C LEU A 37 16.51 -19.83 1.82
N LYS A 38 16.11 -20.93 2.47
CA LYS A 38 16.52 -21.24 3.84
C LYS A 38 17.77 -22.12 3.86
N LEU A 39 18.66 -21.86 4.82
CA LEU A 39 19.74 -22.81 5.10
C LEU A 39 19.14 -24.11 5.66
N PRO A 40 19.67 -25.29 5.30
CA PRO A 40 19.23 -26.56 5.87
C PRO A 40 19.32 -26.57 7.40
N ASP A 41 18.43 -27.30 8.07
CA ASP A 41 18.43 -27.42 9.53
C ASP A 41 19.76 -27.98 10.07
N SER A 42 20.41 -28.86 9.28
CA SER A 42 21.72 -29.46 9.56
C SER A 42 22.91 -28.50 9.42
N PHE A 43 22.71 -27.27 8.92
CA PHE A 43 23.79 -26.30 8.70
C PHE A 43 24.55 -25.97 9.99
N GLN A 44 23.84 -25.84 11.12
CA GLN A 44 24.49 -25.55 12.40
C GLN A 44 25.34 -26.72 12.90
N ASP A 45 24.88 -27.96 12.68
CA ASP A 45 25.61 -29.16 13.06
C ASP A 45 26.90 -29.28 12.25
N PHE A 46 26.81 -29.05 10.94
CA PHE A 46 27.97 -28.98 10.05
C PHE A 46 29.01 -27.95 10.51
N VAL A 47 28.57 -26.73 10.86
CA VAL A 47 29.50 -25.69 11.34
C VAL A 47 30.13 -26.09 12.67
N ARG A 48 29.37 -26.66 13.60
CA ARG A 48 29.88 -27.13 14.90
C ARG A 48 30.93 -28.23 14.75
N MET A 49 30.73 -29.17 13.82
CA MET A 49 31.71 -30.22 13.51
C MET A 49 33.06 -29.63 13.07
N HIS A 50 33.04 -28.51 12.33
CA HIS A 50 34.23 -27.90 11.75
C HIS A 50 34.80 -26.71 12.56
N THR A 51 34.23 -26.40 13.72
CA THR A 51 34.63 -25.24 14.54
C THR A 51 34.79 -25.58 16.03
N ASN A 52 35.09 -26.85 16.34
CA ASN A 52 35.20 -27.36 17.71
C ASN A 52 33.95 -27.05 18.56
N GLY A 53 32.77 -27.31 18.01
CA GLY A 53 31.49 -27.14 18.70
C GLY A 53 30.93 -25.71 18.72
N LYS A 54 31.58 -24.74 18.06
CA LYS A 54 31.10 -23.35 18.03
C LYS A 54 29.93 -23.18 17.07
N LYS A 55 28.97 -22.33 17.45
CA LYS A 55 27.83 -21.96 16.60
C LYS A 55 28.31 -21.06 15.45
N ALA A 56 27.65 -21.15 14.29
CA ALA A 56 27.90 -20.26 13.17
C ALA A 56 27.64 -18.79 13.58
N PRO A 57 28.61 -17.88 13.38
CA PRO A 57 28.40 -16.44 13.52
C PRO A 57 27.25 -15.93 12.62
N ALA A 58 26.59 -14.85 13.03
CA ALA A 58 25.44 -14.30 12.30
C ALA A 58 25.82 -13.75 10.92
N ASP A 59 26.99 -13.13 10.81
CA ASP A 59 27.56 -12.64 9.54
C ASP A 59 27.84 -13.77 8.56
N LEU A 60 28.37 -14.90 9.05
CA LEU A 60 28.56 -16.11 8.23
C LEU A 60 27.23 -16.68 7.73
N GLN A 61 26.22 -16.77 8.60
CA GLN A 61 24.88 -17.25 8.21
C GLN A 61 24.25 -16.36 7.15
N THR A 62 24.34 -15.03 7.30
CA THR A 62 23.85 -14.07 6.31
C THR A 62 24.56 -14.22 4.97
N HIS A 63 25.89 -14.37 4.98
CA HIS A 63 26.66 -14.60 3.76
C HIS A 63 26.23 -15.89 3.06
N CYS A 64 26.13 -17.02 3.77
CA CYS A 64 25.68 -18.28 3.18
C CYS A 64 24.26 -18.22 2.61
N ARG A 65 23.33 -17.50 3.27
CA ARG A 65 21.97 -17.29 2.71
C ARG A 65 22.00 -16.52 1.40
N ARG A 66 22.85 -15.50 1.28
CA ARG A 66 23.02 -14.73 0.04
C ARG A 66 23.62 -15.60 -1.07
N GLU A 67 24.61 -16.44 -0.77
CA GLU A 67 25.15 -17.41 -1.73
C GLU A 67 24.06 -18.37 -2.23
N VAL A 68 23.22 -18.90 -1.33
CA VAL A 68 22.10 -19.78 -1.70
C VAL A 68 21.10 -19.05 -2.59
N MET A 69 20.74 -17.81 -2.25
CA MET A 69 19.83 -16.99 -3.05
C MET A 69 20.36 -16.82 -4.48
N HIS A 70 21.64 -16.44 -4.64
CA HIS A 70 22.21 -16.29 -5.97
C HIS A 70 22.43 -17.64 -6.68
N ALA A 71 22.70 -18.72 -5.97
CA ALA A 71 22.75 -20.06 -6.58
C ALA A 71 21.38 -20.46 -7.15
N VAL A 72 20.29 -20.19 -6.44
CA VAL A 72 18.92 -20.38 -6.94
C VAL A 72 18.68 -19.53 -8.20
N TRP A 73 19.02 -18.25 -8.16
CA TRP A 73 18.89 -17.37 -9.33
C TRP A 73 19.70 -17.85 -10.53
N LYS A 74 20.89 -18.42 -10.34
CA LYS A 74 21.68 -19.01 -11.44
C LYS A 74 21.01 -20.22 -12.09
N VAL A 75 20.12 -20.92 -11.39
CA VAL A 75 19.33 -22.02 -11.95
C VAL A 75 18.10 -21.49 -12.68
N ILE A 76 17.46 -20.44 -12.16
CA ILE A 76 16.28 -19.80 -12.77
C ILE A 76 16.67 -19.05 -14.05
N LEU A 77 17.80 -18.34 -14.04
CA LEU A 77 18.37 -17.64 -15.20
C LEU A 77 19.05 -18.66 -16.12
N ASP A 78 18.27 -19.59 -16.65
CA ASP A 78 18.69 -20.51 -17.69
C ASP A 78 18.85 -19.80 -19.04
N ASP A 79 19.32 -20.53 -20.06
CA ASP A 79 19.69 -19.93 -21.33
C ASP A 79 18.45 -19.45 -22.12
N ASP A 80 17.28 -20.06 -21.88
CA ASP A 80 16.00 -19.66 -22.46
C ASP A 80 15.52 -18.32 -21.88
N LEU A 81 15.60 -18.16 -20.56
CA LEU A 81 15.24 -16.88 -19.90
C LEU A 81 16.26 -15.78 -20.23
N GLN A 82 17.55 -16.11 -20.37
CA GLN A 82 18.57 -15.16 -20.84
C GLN A 82 18.25 -14.62 -22.24
N HIS A 83 17.77 -15.48 -23.16
CA HIS A 83 17.40 -15.06 -24.51
C HIS A 83 16.26 -14.04 -24.51
N ALA A 84 15.26 -14.21 -23.64
CA ALA A 84 14.13 -13.29 -23.50
C ALA A 84 14.54 -11.88 -23.01
N TRP A 85 15.66 -11.76 -22.27
CA TRP A 85 16.13 -10.50 -21.68
C TRP A 85 16.93 -9.60 -22.64
N HIS A 86 17.21 -10.05 -23.88
CA HIS A 86 18.05 -9.32 -24.83
C HIS A 86 17.48 -7.98 -25.37
N HIS A 87 16.28 -7.57 -24.98
CA HIS A 87 15.55 -6.45 -25.61
C HIS A 87 15.16 -5.31 -24.66
N ALA A 88 15.80 -5.23 -23.50
CA ALA A 88 15.31 -4.38 -22.44
C ALA A 88 16.40 -3.39 -21.96
N ASP A 89 16.25 -2.14 -22.39
CA ASP A 89 17.09 -1.02 -21.96
C ASP A 89 16.48 -0.40 -20.69
N TYR A 90 17.27 -0.33 -19.63
CA TYR A 90 16.81 0.12 -18.33
C TYR A 90 17.88 0.94 -17.61
N PRO A 91 17.45 1.85 -16.72
CA PRO A 91 18.37 2.84 -16.19
C PRO A 91 18.92 2.51 -14.80
N GLU A 92 20.07 3.09 -14.48
CA GLU A 92 20.93 2.73 -13.35
C GLU A 92 20.46 3.29 -11.98
N ASN A 93 20.74 2.54 -10.90
CA ASN A 93 20.50 2.97 -9.52
C ASN A 93 21.75 3.56 -8.85
N VAL A 94 21.60 4.48 -7.90
CA VAL A 94 22.71 5.31 -7.40
C VAL A 94 23.08 4.95 -5.97
N LEU A 95 24.37 4.88 -5.66
CA LEU A 95 24.85 4.77 -4.29
C LEU A 95 24.97 6.16 -3.66
N TYR A 96 24.54 6.28 -2.40
CA TYR A 96 24.55 7.56 -1.71
C TYR A 96 25.28 7.51 -0.36
N THR A 97 26.01 8.57 -0.04
CA THR A 97 26.64 8.67 1.28
C THR A 97 25.61 9.04 2.33
N LYS A 98 25.68 8.40 3.51
CA LYS A 98 24.74 8.65 4.61
C LYS A 98 24.65 10.13 5.00
N LYS A 99 25.75 10.87 4.86
CA LYS A 99 25.84 12.29 5.24
C LYS A 99 24.98 13.18 4.34
N ASP A 100 24.79 12.79 3.09
CA ASP A 100 24.14 13.62 2.10
C ASP A 100 22.62 13.38 2.03
N ILE A 101 22.07 12.30 2.63
CA ILE A 101 20.68 11.83 2.41
C ILE A 101 19.64 12.96 2.59
N HIS A 102 19.89 13.89 3.53
CA HIS A 102 19.04 15.04 3.79
C HIS A 102 18.85 15.99 2.59
N ARG A 103 19.65 15.85 1.53
CA ARG A 103 19.63 16.71 0.33
C ARG A 103 18.55 16.37 -0.68
N LEU A 104 17.64 15.44 -0.40
CA LEU A 104 16.52 15.08 -1.29
C LEU A 104 15.90 16.32 -1.94
N GLY A 105 15.88 16.34 -3.27
CA GLY A 105 15.29 17.41 -4.06
C GLY A 105 16.12 18.70 -4.23
N GLN A 106 17.39 18.70 -3.80
CA GLN A 106 18.34 19.75 -4.13
C GLN A 106 19.06 19.46 -5.44
N LYS A 107 19.48 20.48 -6.20
CA LYS A 107 20.28 20.29 -7.44
C LYS A 107 21.56 19.49 -7.23
N SER A 108 22.16 19.58 -6.04
CA SER A 108 23.32 18.76 -5.68
C SER A 108 22.99 17.28 -5.57
N ASP A 109 21.78 16.94 -5.12
CA ASP A 109 21.28 15.56 -5.08
C ASP A 109 21.10 15.02 -6.50
N ASP A 110 20.42 15.79 -7.36
CA ASP A 110 20.21 15.43 -8.77
C ASP A 110 21.54 15.17 -9.49
N ARG A 111 22.55 16.02 -9.27
CA ARG A 111 23.89 15.82 -9.87
C ARG A 111 24.61 14.59 -9.33
N VAL A 112 24.47 14.26 -8.05
CA VAL A 112 25.05 13.04 -7.49
C VAL A 112 24.37 11.82 -8.11
N ARG A 113 23.05 11.86 -8.30
CA ARG A 113 22.31 10.78 -8.97
C ARG A 113 22.80 10.52 -10.38
N LEU A 114 23.02 11.58 -11.17
CA LEU A 114 23.52 11.45 -12.53
C LEU A 114 24.98 10.96 -12.60
N ASN A 115 25.84 11.40 -11.67
CA ASN A 115 27.28 11.17 -11.78
C ASN A 115 27.80 9.95 -11.02
N HIS A 116 27.04 9.42 -10.06
CA HIS A 116 27.46 8.32 -9.17
C HIS A 116 26.51 7.13 -9.23
N ALA A 117 25.85 6.95 -10.38
CA ALA A 117 25.11 5.75 -10.67
C ALA A 117 26.01 4.51 -10.50
N GLN A 118 25.47 3.48 -9.85
CA GLN A 118 26.13 2.20 -9.71
C GLN A 118 26.02 1.46 -11.03
N VAL A 119 27.18 1.08 -11.54
CA VAL A 119 27.29 0.30 -12.76
C VAL A 119 27.87 -1.07 -12.43
N ASP A 120 27.37 -2.12 -13.07
CA ASP A 120 28.04 -3.42 -13.08
C ASP A 120 29.28 -3.38 -13.98
N ASP A 121 30.32 -2.70 -13.52
CA ASP A 121 31.58 -2.54 -14.23
C ASP A 121 32.63 -3.60 -13.84
N THR A 122 33.75 -3.60 -14.57
CA THR A 122 34.88 -4.48 -14.27
C THR A 122 35.48 -4.23 -12.89
N THR A 123 35.44 -2.98 -12.41
CA THR A 123 36.00 -2.56 -11.12
C THR A 123 35.25 -3.20 -9.96
N ARG A 124 33.92 -3.11 -9.97
CA ARG A 124 33.02 -3.71 -8.99
C ARG A 124 33.19 -5.22 -8.95
N ARG A 125 33.23 -5.86 -10.13
CA ARG A 125 33.46 -7.32 -10.24
C ARG A 125 34.81 -7.72 -9.64
N HIS A 126 35.88 -6.97 -9.93
CA HIS A 126 37.20 -7.24 -9.39
C HIS A 126 37.27 -7.07 -7.87
N LYS A 127 36.61 -6.04 -7.31
CA LYS A 127 36.48 -5.85 -5.85
C LYS A 127 35.80 -7.04 -5.18
N VAL A 128 34.68 -7.50 -5.74
CA VAL A 128 33.93 -8.66 -5.22
C VAL A 128 34.77 -9.94 -5.31
N GLU A 129 35.42 -10.19 -6.44
CA GLU A 129 36.27 -11.37 -6.62
C GLU A 129 37.44 -11.39 -5.64
N THR A 130 38.12 -10.25 -5.46
CA THR A 130 39.22 -10.12 -4.49
C THR A 130 38.72 -10.37 -3.05
N ALA A 131 37.55 -9.84 -2.71
CA ALA A 131 36.93 -10.07 -1.41
C ALA A 131 36.58 -11.55 -1.19
N ARG A 132 36.12 -12.26 -2.23
CA ARG A 132 35.87 -13.71 -2.19
C ARG A 132 37.15 -14.50 -1.98
N GLN A 133 38.24 -14.18 -2.69
CA GLN A 133 39.55 -14.81 -2.49
C GLN A 133 40.05 -14.65 -1.05
N PHE A 134 39.83 -13.48 -0.44
CA PHE A 134 40.16 -13.27 0.97
C PHE A 134 39.38 -14.20 1.92
N ILE A 135 38.09 -14.43 1.65
CA ILE A 135 37.23 -15.27 2.48
C ILE A 135 37.55 -16.76 2.27
N ILE A 136 37.66 -17.20 1.02
CA ILE A 136 37.77 -18.60 0.64
C ILE A 136 39.20 -19.10 0.82
N GLU A 137 40.15 -18.47 0.13
CA GLU A 137 41.55 -18.93 0.08
C GLU A 137 42.32 -18.50 1.32
N LYS A 138 42.22 -17.22 1.69
CA LYS A 138 42.94 -16.67 2.86
C LYS A 138 42.19 -16.88 4.18
N ARG A 139 41.04 -17.57 4.16
CA ARG A 139 40.23 -17.95 5.33
C ARG A 139 39.87 -16.77 6.25
N LYS A 140 39.77 -15.56 5.70
CA LYS A 140 39.38 -14.38 6.47
C LYS A 140 37.89 -14.41 6.76
N ARG A 141 37.49 -13.75 7.86
CA ARG A 141 36.07 -13.55 8.19
C ARG A 141 35.44 -12.59 7.18
N VAL A 142 34.14 -12.76 6.93
CA VAL A 142 33.34 -11.82 6.10
C VAL A 142 33.45 -10.39 6.64
N THR A 143 33.54 -10.25 7.96
CA THR A 143 33.65 -8.98 8.68
C THR A 143 35.08 -8.46 8.83
N HIS A 144 36.09 -9.14 8.26
CA HIS A 144 37.49 -8.73 8.37
C HIS A 144 37.75 -7.39 7.67
N ASP A 145 38.61 -6.55 8.22
CA ASP A 145 38.85 -5.17 7.75
C ASP A 145 39.28 -5.11 6.28
N SER A 146 40.09 -6.07 5.83
CA SER A 146 40.48 -6.14 4.41
C SER A 146 39.33 -6.50 3.45
N VAL A 147 38.25 -7.13 3.93
CA VAL A 147 37.05 -7.40 3.13
C VAL A 147 36.16 -6.16 3.14
N LYS A 148 35.93 -5.59 4.33
CA LYS A 148 35.16 -4.36 4.50
C LYS A 148 35.74 -3.18 3.74
N GLY A 149 37.05 -2.97 3.83
CA GLY A 149 37.74 -1.87 3.15
C GLY A 149 37.67 -1.94 1.62
N LEU A 150 37.34 -3.11 1.04
CA LEU A 150 37.12 -3.26 -0.40
C LEU A 150 35.67 -2.97 -0.82
N LEU A 151 34.71 -3.21 0.07
CA LEU A 151 33.29 -3.33 -0.30
C LEU A 151 32.37 -2.30 0.36
N ASP A 152 32.68 -1.85 1.58
CA ASP A 152 31.79 -1.00 2.38
C ASP A 152 31.60 0.40 1.77
N ASP A 153 32.60 0.89 1.02
CA ASP A 153 32.54 2.20 0.33
C ASP A 153 31.38 2.27 -0.68
N GLN A 154 31.11 1.15 -1.34
CA GLN A 154 30.05 0.99 -2.33
C GLN A 154 28.93 0.06 -1.83
N SER A 155 28.85 -0.19 -0.51
CA SER A 155 27.88 -1.11 0.10
C SER A 155 27.76 -2.47 -0.61
N LEU A 156 28.87 -2.95 -1.18
CA LEU A 156 28.92 -4.21 -1.91
C LEU A 156 28.93 -5.38 -0.94
N THR A 157 28.61 -6.56 -1.47
CA THR A 157 28.70 -7.80 -0.70
C THR A 157 29.67 -8.77 -1.39
N PRO A 158 30.41 -9.60 -0.64
CA PRO A 158 31.39 -10.53 -1.21
C PRO A 158 30.72 -11.76 -1.82
N VAL A 159 29.63 -11.54 -2.56
CA VAL A 159 28.78 -12.58 -3.13
C VAL A 159 28.80 -12.44 -4.64
N GLU A 160 28.95 -13.58 -5.33
CA GLU A 160 28.87 -13.60 -6.78
C GLU A 160 27.41 -13.41 -7.21
N ASN A 161 27.11 -12.26 -7.79
CA ASN A 161 25.76 -11.91 -8.20
C ASN A 161 25.37 -12.69 -9.47
N ALA A 162 24.34 -13.53 -9.37
CA ALA A 162 23.81 -14.34 -10.48
C ALA A 162 23.51 -13.52 -11.75
N PHE A 163 22.90 -12.34 -11.61
CA PHE A 163 22.55 -11.46 -12.73
C PHE A 163 23.80 -10.88 -13.39
N SER A 164 24.78 -10.45 -12.59
CA SER A 164 26.08 -10.01 -13.11
C SER A 164 26.80 -11.14 -13.85
N THR A 165 26.81 -12.36 -13.32
CA THR A 165 27.48 -13.49 -13.99
C THR A 165 26.77 -13.91 -15.28
N ARG A 166 25.43 -13.95 -15.29
CA ARG A 166 24.63 -14.49 -16.40
C ARG A 166 24.31 -13.46 -17.48
N LEU A 167 24.11 -12.19 -17.11
CA LEU A 167 23.63 -11.15 -18.03
C LEU A 167 24.73 -10.18 -18.46
N ARG A 168 25.95 -10.26 -17.93
CA ARG A 168 27.04 -9.35 -18.33
C ARG A 168 27.30 -9.37 -19.83
N ASP A 169 27.27 -10.55 -20.45
CA ASP A 169 27.60 -10.70 -21.87
C ASP A 169 26.50 -10.15 -22.79
N THR A 170 25.31 -9.88 -22.26
CA THR A 170 24.23 -9.17 -22.98
C THR A 170 24.38 -7.65 -22.91
N GLY A 171 25.31 -7.13 -22.10
CA GLY A 171 25.47 -5.71 -21.82
C GLY A 171 24.49 -5.15 -20.79
N PHE A 172 23.68 -6.01 -20.17
CA PHE A 172 22.65 -5.61 -19.21
C PHE A 172 23.24 -5.28 -17.83
N ASP A 173 22.93 -4.09 -17.32
CA ASP A 173 23.28 -3.71 -15.95
C ASP A 173 22.20 -4.15 -14.96
N PHE A 174 22.57 -5.07 -14.07
CA PHE A 174 21.63 -5.60 -13.08
C PHE A 174 21.14 -4.56 -12.06
N HIS A 175 21.86 -3.45 -11.84
CA HIS A 175 21.39 -2.40 -10.94
C HIS A 175 20.11 -1.79 -11.49
N SER A 176 19.91 -1.77 -12.80
CA SER A 176 18.76 -1.14 -13.42
C SER A 176 17.42 -1.80 -13.08
N MET A 177 17.42 -3.11 -12.80
CA MET A 177 16.19 -3.84 -12.47
C MET A 177 15.62 -3.48 -11.08
N LEU A 178 16.39 -2.81 -10.23
CA LEU A 178 16.02 -2.58 -8.83
C LEU A 178 15.09 -1.36 -8.73
N VAL A 179 13.78 -1.59 -8.75
CA VAL A 179 12.78 -0.52 -8.65
C VAL A 179 12.42 -0.16 -7.21
N VAL A 180 11.94 1.06 -7.00
CA VAL A 180 11.43 1.56 -5.72
C VAL A 180 10.12 0.87 -5.41
N ASP A 181 9.94 0.47 -4.17
CA ASP A 181 8.72 -0.18 -3.69
C ASP A 181 7.94 0.78 -2.79
N VAL A 182 6.76 1.24 -3.23
CA VAL A 182 5.90 2.14 -2.44
C VAL A 182 5.57 1.57 -1.06
N LEU A 183 5.25 0.27 -0.98
CA LEU A 183 4.85 -0.36 0.28
C LEU A 183 5.99 -0.31 1.30
N HIS A 184 7.18 -0.76 0.90
CA HIS A 184 8.31 -0.87 1.81
C HIS A 184 9.07 0.43 1.99
N GLU A 185 9.24 1.24 0.95
CA GLU A 185 10.00 2.48 1.00
C GLU A 185 9.17 3.62 1.57
N TRP A 186 7.93 3.80 1.10
CA TRP A 186 7.04 4.85 1.60
C TRP A 186 6.27 4.42 2.86
N GLU A 187 5.28 3.54 2.74
CA GLU A 187 4.26 3.30 3.76
C GLU A 187 4.88 2.73 5.05
N VAL A 188 5.53 1.57 4.96
CA VAL A 188 6.19 0.90 6.09
C VAL A 188 7.55 1.56 6.41
N GLY A 189 8.11 2.29 5.45
CA GLY A 189 9.44 2.87 5.52
C GLY A 189 9.45 4.28 6.10
N ILE A 190 9.23 5.26 5.22
CA ILE A 190 9.35 6.69 5.53
C ILE A 190 8.18 7.16 6.38
N TRP A 191 6.95 6.83 5.98
CA TRP A 191 5.76 7.31 6.66
C TRP A 191 5.71 6.80 8.11
N ARG A 192 5.85 5.48 8.31
CA ARG A 192 5.98 4.92 9.65
C ARG A 192 7.10 5.57 10.48
N HIS A 193 8.23 5.92 9.87
CA HIS A 193 9.33 6.59 10.57
C HIS A 193 8.97 8.02 11.01
N ILE A 194 8.34 8.80 10.12
CA ILE A 194 7.86 10.15 10.40
C ILE A 194 6.80 10.10 11.49
N PHE A 195 5.78 9.26 11.32
CA PHE A 195 4.67 9.10 12.26
C PHE A 195 5.14 8.70 13.66
N THR A 196 6.06 7.72 13.75
CA THR A 196 6.68 7.34 15.04
C THR A 196 7.39 8.52 15.71
N HIS A 197 8.05 9.38 14.93
CA HIS A 197 8.74 10.54 15.49
C HIS A 197 7.77 11.65 15.89
N LEU A 198 6.67 11.85 15.16
CA LEU A 198 5.59 12.76 15.57
C LEU A 198 4.98 12.33 16.91
N ILE A 199 4.73 11.04 17.11
CA ILE A 199 4.25 10.51 18.40
C ILE A 199 5.25 10.82 19.52
N ARG A 200 6.56 10.64 19.28
CA ARG A 200 7.59 10.98 20.28
C ARG A 200 7.63 12.48 20.59
N ILE A 201 7.38 13.33 19.60
CA ILE A 201 7.29 14.78 19.81
C ILE A 201 6.08 15.09 20.69
N LEU A 202 4.90 14.52 20.37
CA LEU A 202 3.70 14.68 21.19
C LEU A 202 3.90 14.20 22.62
N ASP A 203 4.50 13.02 22.82
CA ASP A 203 4.87 12.48 24.15
C ASP A 203 5.75 13.44 24.95
N SER A 204 6.72 14.08 24.29
CA SER A 204 7.61 15.06 24.92
C SER A 204 6.97 16.44 25.16
N TYR A 205 5.94 16.77 24.38
CA TYR A 205 5.22 18.04 24.45
C TYR A 205 4.16 18.00 25.55
N ASN A 206 3.22 17.05 25.42
CA ASN A 206 2.17 16.76 26.38
C ASN A 206 1.61 15.36 26.08
N SER A 207 1.75 14.43 27.04
CA SER A 207 1.27 13.06 26.93
C SER A 207 -0.22 12.96 26.63
N ASP A 208 -1.04 13.91 27.10
CA ASP A 208 -2.49 13.93 26.87
C ASP A 208 -2.81 14.10 25.38
N LYS A 209 -1.90 14.69 24.60
CA LYS A 209 -2.06 14.81 23.14
C LYS A 209 -1.97 13.46 22.42
N ILE A 210 -1.37 12.44 23.04
CA ILE A 210 -1.37 11.07 22.50
C ILE A 210 -2.78 10.48 22.62
N ASP A 211 -3.41 10.64 23.78
CA ASP A 211 -4.76 10.14 24.03
C ASP A 211 -5.79 10.88 23.16
N GLU A 212 -5.62 12.19 22.99
CA GLU A 212 -6.39 13.00 22.05
C GLU A 212 -6.21 12.53 20.61
N LEU A 213 -4.98 12.24 20.17
CA LEU A 213 -4.74 11.69 18.84
C LEU A 213 -5.48 10.35 18.67
N ASN A 214 -5.34 9.43 19.64
CA ASN A 214 -6.03 8.15 19.58
C ASN A 214 -7.56 8.31 19.57
N ARG A 215 -8.11 9.28 20.31
CA ARG A 215 -9.54 9.60 20.30
C ARG A 215 -10.00 10.04 18.91
N ARG A 216 -9.31 10.99 18.29
CA ARG A 216 -9.66 11.49 16.95
C ARG A 216 -9.63 10.40 15.88
N TYR A 217 -8.63 9.51 15.89
CA TYR A 217 -8.60 8.39 14.96
C TYR A 217 -9.76 7.40 15.15
N ARG A 218 -10.21 7.18 16.40
CA ARG A 218 -11.40 6.35 16.66
C ARG A 218 -12.72 7.00 16.23
N GLU A 219 -12.72 8.33 16.12
CA GLU A 219 -13.89 9.10 15.67
C GLU A 219 -14.02 9.14 14.15
N VAL A 220 -12.97 8.76 13.41
CA VAL A 220 -13.05 8.64 11.95
C VAL A 220 -14.00 7.50 11.60
N PRO A 221 -15.17 7.79 10.97
CA PRO A 221 -16.11 6.76 10.59
C PRO A 221 -15.55 5.91 9.44
N SER A 222 -16.05 4.69 9.30
CA SER A 222 -15.81 3.91 8.08
C SER A 222 -16.44 4.62 6.88
N PHE A 223 -15.71 4.65 5.76
CA PHE A 223 -16.17 5.23 4.52
C PHE A 223 -15.92 4.29 3.33
N GLY A 224 -17.02 3.82 2.73
CA GLY A 224 -17.01 2.80 1.68
C GLY A 224 -16.16 1.58 2.04
N ASP A 225 -15.50 1.01 1.04
CA ASP A 225 -14.55 -0.10 1.23
C ASP A 225 -13.11 0.37 1.54
N SER A 226 -12.85 1.67 1.49
CA SER A 226 -11.50 2.25 1.50
C SER A 226 -11.07 2.69 2.89
N ILE A 227 -11.90 3.45 3.62
CA ILE A 227 -11.55 3.94 4.96
C ILE A 227 -12.19 3.02 6.00
N ARG A 228 -11.36 2.46 6.88
CA ARG A 228 -11.81 1.60 7.98
C ARG A 228 -11.81 2.38 9.28
N ALA A 229 -12.85 2.17 10.10
CA ALA A 229 -12.86 2.68 11.46
C ALA A 229 -11.72 2.05 12.28
N TYR A 230 -11.08 2.85 13.12
CA TYR A 230 -10.08 2.38 14.08
C TYR A 230 -10.76 2.16 15.44
N ASP A 231 -10.58 0.98 16.03
CA ASP A 231 -11.04 0.64 17.37
C ASP A 231 -9.90 0.72 18.41
N GLU A 232 -8.69 0.38 17.99
CA GLU A 232 -7.49 0.38 18.84
C GLU A 232 -6.73 1.74 18.88
N ASN A 233 -5.87 1.90 19.88
CA ASN A 233 -4.94 3.03 19.96
C ASN A 233 -3.90 2.98 18.83
N ILE A 234 -4.03 3.86 17.84
CA ILE A 234 -3.15 3.87 16.66
C ILE A 234 -1.68 4.16 17.02
N THR A 235 -1.45 4.92 18.09
CA THR A 235 -0.12 5.35 18.52
C THR A 235 0.74 4.19 19.03
N GLU A 236 0.10 3.08 19.40
CA GLU A 236 0.78 1.84 19.76
C GLU A 236 1.32 1.09 18.53
N MET A 237 0.73 1.35 17.35
CA MET A 237 1.02 0.69 16.08
C MET A 237 1.06 -0.84 16.24
N LYS A 238 0.15 -1.40 17.06
CA LYS A 238 0.04 -2.84 17.26
C LYS A 238 -0.69 -3.45 16.08
N GLN A 239 -0.13 -4.52 15.52
CA GLN A 239 -0.73 -5.33 14.44
C GLN A 239 -1.14 -4.57 13.18
N MET A 240 -0.68 -3.32 13.00
CA MET A 240 -0.95 -2.55 11.79
C MET A 240 -0.30 -3.22 10.57
N THR A 241 -1.11 -3.48 9.55
CA THR A 241 -0.63 -3.89 8.23
C THR A 241 0.00 -2.70 7.52
N ALA A 242 0.78 -2.96 6.48
CA ALA A 242 1.34 -1.90 5.63
C ALA A 242 0.24 -0.99 5.06
N TYR A 243 -0.87 -1.58 4.59
CA TYR A 243 -2.06 -0.87 4.12
C TYR A 243 -2.69 0.04 5.16
N ALA A 244 -2.74 -0.38 6.44
CA ALA A 244 -3.32 0.47 7.48
C ALA A 244 -2.47 1.72 7.76
N PHE A 245 -1.19 1.74 7.38
CA PHE A 245 -0.36 2.94 7.46
C PHE A 245 -0.66 3.94 6.34
N GLU A 246 -1.14 3.50 5.18
CA GLU A 246 -1.53 4.39 4.08
C GLU A 246 -2.63 5.37 4.51
N ASP A 247 -3.59 4.87 5.30
CA ASP A 247 -4.76 5.64 5.75
C ASP A 247 -4.46 6.61 6.92
N LEU A 248 -3.26 6.54 7.52
CA LEU A 248 -2.90 7.30 8.73
C LEU A 248 -2.42 8.75 8.49
N LEU A 249 -2.57 9.28 7.28
CA LEU A 249 -1.81 10.47 6.87
C LEU A 249 -2.48 11.79 7.28
N GLN A 250 -2.78 11.96 8.58
CA GLN A 250 -3.57 13.11 9.05
C GLN A 250 -3.15 13.69 10.42
N GLU A 251 -3.27 15.02 10.45
CA GLU A 251 -3.26 15.96 11.59
C GLU A 251 -1.96 16.20 12.38
N SER A 252 -1.88 17.42 12.93
CA SER A 252 -0.89 17.86 13.91
C SER A 252 -1.65 18.35 15.15
N LEU A 253 -1.17 17.99 16.34
CA LEU A 253 -1.72 18.45 17.63
C LEU A 253 -0.75 19.37 18.40
N LEU A 254 0.22 19.95 17.67
CA LEU A 254 1.18 20.93 18.20
C LEU A 254 0.63 22.35 18.09
N GLU A 255 1.26 23.28 18.81
CA GLU A 255 0.96 24.71 18.69
C GLU A 255 1.82 25.39 17.61
N ALA A 256 1.38 26.55 17.14
CA ALA A 256 2.18 27.40 16.27
C ALA A 256 3.49 27.83 16.98
N PRO A 257 4.64 27.86 16.27
CA PRO A 257 4.79 27.71 14.82
C PRO A 257 4.99 26.26 14.33
N HIS A 258 5.09 25.28 15.24
CA HIS A 258 5.44 23.90 14.90
C HIS A 258 4.34 23.18 14.14
N GLU A 259 3.08 23.50 14.46
CA GLU A 259 1.90 22.99 13.76
C GLU A 259 1.99 23.23 12.25
N ASN A 260 2.20 24.48 11.83
CA ASN A 260 2.32 24.84 10.42
C ASN A 260 3.46 24.12 9.72
N ILE A 261 4.58 23.88 10.41
CA ILE A 261 5.72 23.15 9.83
C ILE A 261 5.38 21.67 9.64
N VAL A 262 4.66 21.07 10.59
CA VAL A 262 4.24 19.67 10.51
C VAL A 262 3.18 19.50 9.43
N LEU A 263 2.14 20.34 9.42
CA LEU A 263 1.08 20.28 8.41
C LEU A 263 1.62 20.48 6.99
N ASP A 264 2.53 21.44 6.78
CA ASP A 264 3.19 21.66 5.48
C ASP A 264 4.00 20.43 5.03
N MET A 265 4.72 19.79 5.96
CA MET A 265 5.43 18.54 5.68
C MET A 265 4.47 17.38 5.38
N LEU A 266 3.38 17.23 6.15
CA LEU A 266 2.38 16.18 5.97
C LEU A 266 1.62 16.35 4.66
N TYR A 267 1.28 17.59 4.29
CA TYR A 267 0.66 17.90 3.01
C TYR A 267 1.54 17.46 1.84
N HIS A 268 2.81 17.86 1.82
CA HIS A 268 3.74 17.43 0.78
C HIS A 268 3.99 15.92 0.80
N ALA A 269 3.97 15.28 1.97
CA ALA A 269 4.06 13.84 2.08
C ALA A 269 2.84 13.16 1.42
N ALA A 270 1.63 13.63 1.73
CA ALA A 270 0.37 13.15 1.14
C ALA A 270 0.39 13.30 -0.39
N THR A 271 0.84 14.46 -0.89
CA THR A 271 0.91 14.73 -2.32
C THR A 271 1.87 13.79 -3.04
N VAL A 272 3.07 13.56 -2.50
CA VAL A 272 4.04 12.62 -3.09
C VAL A 272 3.49 11.21 -3.09
N HIS A 273 2.86 10.79 -1.99
CA HIS A 273 2.25 9.47 -1.88
C HIS A 273 1.13 9.25 -2.91
N ALA A 274 0.18 10.19 -2.97
CA ALA A 274 -0.94 10.14 -3.90
C ALA A 274 -0.47 10.11 -5.36
N LEU A 275 0.48 10.97 -5.72
CA LEU A 275 1.05 11.02 -7.06
C LEU A 275 1.82 9.74 -7.40
N ALA A 276 2.61 9.18 -6.47
CA ALA A 276 3.35 7.95 -6.72
C ALA A 276 2.46 6.72 -6.91
N LYS A 277 1.23 6.74 -6.36
CA LYS A 277 0.24 5.65 -6.45
C LYS A 277 -0.75 5.80 -7.58
N LEU A 278 -0.65 6.85 -8.40
CA LEU A 278 -1.47 6.96 -9.58
C LEU A 278 -1.22 5.76 -10.50
N ARG A 279 -2.32 5.17 -10.96
CA ARG A 279 -2.32 4.04 -11.90
C ARG A 279 -2.27 4.48 -13.36
N MET A 280 -2.27 5.79 -13.57
CA MET A 280 -2.10 6.41 -14.87
C MET A 280 -1.31 7.71 -14.69
N HIS A 281 -0.28 7.86 -15.51
CA HIS A 281 0.59 9.03 -15.49
C HIS A 281 0.57 9.75 -16.84
N THR A 282 0.64 11.08 -16.77
CA THR A 282 0.91 11.96 -17.90
C THR A 282 2.22 12.69 -17.62
N ASP A 283 2.81 13.32 -18.64
CA ASP A 283 4.02 14.14 -18.45
C ASP A 283 3.82 15.20 -17.34
N ALA A 284 2.61 15.76 -17.25
CA ALA A 284 2.25 16.70 -16.20
C ALA A 284 2.24 16.08 -14.80
N THR A 285 1.64 14.89 -14.62
CA THR A 285 1.62 14.25 -13.29
C THR A 285 2.99 13.73 -12.86
N VAL A 286 3.84 13.30 -13.79
CA VAL A 286 5.23 12.92 -13.50
C VAL A 286 6.07 14.15 -13.13
N ALA A 287 5.92 15.26 -13.86
CA ALA A 287 6.57 16.53 -13.52
C ALA A 287 6.11 17.04 -12.15
N HIS A 288 4.82 16.92 -11.85
CA HIS A 288 4.27 17.27 -10.54
C HIS A 288 4.85 16.37 -9.43
N LEU A 289 4.96 15.05 -9.65
CA LEU A 289 5.59 14.14 -8.69
C LEU A 289 7.05 14.54 -8.40
N SER A 290 7.80 14.92 -9.44
CA SER A 290 9.18 15.38 -9.29
C SER A 290 9.25 16.69 -8.48
N ALA A 291 8.39 17.66 -8.79
CA ALA A 291 8.31 18.92 -8.06
C ALA A 291 7.89 18.72 -6.60
N SER A 292 6.85 17.95 -6.34
CA SER A 292 6.34 17.64 -5.00
C SER A 292 7.37 16.90 -4.16
N THR A 293 8.16 16.00 -4.76
CA THR A 293 9.28 15.34 -4.07
C THR A 293 10.34 16.35 -3.61
N LYS A 294 10.59 17.41 -4.40
CA LYS A 294 11.51 18.50 -4.01
C LYS A 294 10.96 19.33 -2.86
N CYS A 295 9.67 19.69 -2.94
CA CYS A 295 8.98 20.41 -1.87
C CYS A 295 8.96 19.61 -0.57
N PHE A 296 8.63 18.32 -0.63
CA PHE A 296 8.69 17.41 0.51
C PHE A 296 10.10 17.36 1.13
N GLY A 297 11.15 17.21 0.32
CA GLY A 297 12.53 17.25 0.82
C GLY A 297 12.87 18.57 1.55
N ALA A 298 12.36 19.71 1.07
CA ALA A 298 12.54 21.00 1.72
C ALA A 298 11.77 21.11 3.05
N ALA A 299 10.50 20.72 3.05
CA ALA A 299 9.65 20.71 4.24
C ALA A 299 10.22 19.76 5.32
N LEU A 300 10.67 18.57 4.94
CA LEU A 300 11.28 17.60 5.86
C LEU A 300 12.58 18.13 6.49
N ARG A 301 13.41 18.85 5.72
CA ARG A 301 14.59 19.53 6.29
C ARG A 301 14.20 20.63 7.28
N LYS A 302 13.15 21.40 6.98
CA LYS A 302 12.63 22.45 7.87
C LYS A 302 12.09 21.84 9.17
N PHE A 303 11.29 20.77 9.07
CA PHE A 303 10.81 19.98 10.20
C PHE A 303 11.96 19.48 11.07
N HIS A 304 12.99 18.86 10.48
CA HIS A 304 14.16 18.39 11.20
C HIS A 304 14.93 19.52 11.90
N LYS A 305 15.16 20.64 11.21
CA LYS A 305 15.96 21.76 11.73
C LYS A 305 15.24 22.55 12.81
N VAL A 306 13.93 22.73 12.70
CA VAL A 306 13.15 23.62 13.57
C VAL A 306 12.39 22.81 14.61
N THR A 307 11.50 21.92 14.18
CA THR A 307 10.62 21.16 15.09
C THR A 307 11.38 20.08 15.84
N CYS A 308 12.10 19.17 15.17
CA CYS A 308 12.84 18.11 15.87
C CYS A 308 13.94 18.63 16.82
N SER A 309 14.45 19.84 16.57
CA SER A 309 15.47 20.46 17.43
C SER A 309 14.86 21.13 18.68
N ALA A 310 13.56 21.45 18.66
CA ALA A 310 12.85 22.05 19.79
C ALA A 310 12.44 21.01 20.85
N TYR A 311 12.25 19.75 20.45
CA TYR A 311 11.72 18.70 21.33
C TYR A 311 12.78 17.63 21.64
N ALA A 312 13.00 17.38 22.93
CA ALA A 312 13.93 16.35 23.39
C ALA A 312 13.25 14.97 23.44
N THR A 313 13.16 14.32 22.28
CA THR A 313 12.44 13.03 22.13
C THR A 313 13.21 11.83 22.69
N THR A 314 12.49 10.91 23.33
CA THR A 314 13.02 9.65 23.88
C THR A 314 12.33 8.42 23.29
N GLU A 315 12.84 7.22 23.61
CA GLU A 315 12.14 5.96 23.34
C GLU A 315 10.75 5.99 23.98
N LEU A 316 9.72 5.66 23.19
CA LEU A 316 8.37 5.48 23.72
C LEU A 316 8.37 4.34 24.74
N SER A 317 7.45 4.38 25.71
CA SER A 317 7.31 3.36 26.76
C SER A 317 7.29 1.93 26.19
N GLN A 318 6.64 1.73 25.05
CA GLN A 318 6.56 0.43 24.38
C GLN A 318 7.88 -0.02 23.74
N GLU A 319 8.65 0.91 23.18
CA GLU A 319 9.98 0.63 22.63
C GLU A 319 10.94 0.21 23.74
N SER A 320 10.86 0.89 24.88
CA SER A 320 11.59 0.57 26.10
C SER A 320 11.23 -0.82 26.61
N GLN A 321 9.94 -1.17 26.70
CA GLN A 321 9.48 -2.50 27.10
C GLN A 321 9.93 -3.61 26.15
N LYS A 322 9.86 -3.41 24.83
CA LYS A 322 10.37 -4.37 23.83
C LYS A 322 11.87 -4.60 24.00
N CYS A 323 12.63 -3.54 24.27
CA CYS A 323 14.06 -3.66 24.54
C CYS A 323 14.35 -4.42 25.84
N ILE A 324 13.62 -4.13 26.93
CA ILE A 324 13.73 -4.85 28.20
C ILE A 324 13.45 -6.35 27.99
N ARG A 325 12.39 -6.71 27.26
CA ARG A 325 12.08 -8.12 26.93
C ARG A 325 13.21 -8.78 26.15
N LYS A 326 13.80 -8.08 25.17
CA LYS A 326 14.93 -8.58 24.37
C LYS A 326 16.21 -8.75 25.21
N GLU A 327 16.46 -7.85 26.15
CA GLU A 327 17.58 -7.93 27.08
C GLU A 327 17.38 -9.03 28.11
N ALA A 328 16.17 -9.21 28.65
CA ALA A 328 15.82 -10.31 29.53
C ALA A 328 16.00 -11.67 28.82
N GLY A 329 15.60 -11.78 27.54
CA GLY A 329 15.84 -12.96 26.71
C GLY A 329 17.34 -13.27 26.49
N LYS A 330 18.22 -12.26 26.55
CA LYS A 330 19.69 -12.45 26.53
C LYS A 330 20.27 -12.77 27.91
N LYS A 331 19.64 -12.28 28.99
CA LYS A 331 20.08 -12.49 30.39
C LYS A 331 19.69 -13.84 30.97
N LEU A 332 18.81 -14.61 30.34
CA LEU A 332 18.60 -16.03 30.70
C LEU A 332 19.88 -16.89 30.58
N THR A 333 20.98 -16.35 30.03
CA THR A 333 22.31 -16.99 30.01
C THR A 333 23.23 -16.53 31.15
N ILE A 334 22.87 -15.50 31.93
CA ILE A 334 23.70 -14.94 33.02
C ILE A 334 22.78 -14.59 34.20
N HIS A 335 22.83 -15.40 35.26
CA HIS A 335 22.10 -15.18 36.51
C HIS A 335 22.48 -13.84 37.17
N GLN A 336 21.69 -12.79 36.93
CA GLN A 336 21.71 -11.56 37.73
C GLN A 336 20.27 -11.04 37.95
N ASN A 337 19.78 -11.21 39.17
CA ASN A 337 18.47 -10.74 39.66
C ASN A 337 18.52 -9.27 40.10
N LYS A 338 18.52 -8.35 39.14
CA LYS A 338 18.06 -6.98 39.38
C LYS A 338 17.20 -6.55 38.21
N ASP A 339 15.96 -6.13 38.49
CA ASP A 339 15.10 -5.48 37.50
C ASP A 339 15.84 -4.26 36.95
N PRO A 340 16.19 -4.24 35.65
CA PRO A 340 16.93 -3.13 35.10
C PRO A 340 15.96 -1.96 34.89
N ILE A 341 15.99 -0.98 35.78
CA ILE A 341 15.47 0.36 35.48
C ILE A 341 16.35 0.92 34.35
N ARG A 342 15.88 0.80 33.10
CA ARG A 342 16.57 1.33 31.92
C ARG A 342 16.35 2.84 31.87
N LYS A 343 17.43 3.61 31.81
CA LYS A 343 17.37 5.06 31.56
C LYS A 343 16.75 5.31 30.19
N ALA A 344 15.88 6.33 30.11
CA ALA A 344 15.29 6.79 28.85
C ALA A 344 16.39 7.06 27.82
N VAL A 345 16.26 6.47 26.63
CA VAL A 345 17.23 6.62 25.54
C VAL A 345 16.73 7.70 24.60
N LYS A 346 17.56 8.73 24.35
CA LYS A 346 17.25 9.80 23.40
C LYS A 346 17.07 9.24 21.98
N LYS A 347 16.08 9.73 21.25
CA LYS A 347 15.74 9.32 19.88
C LYS A 347 15.56 10.51 18.95
N ASP A 348 16.64 10.90 18.30
CA ASP A 348 16.63 11.93 17.27
C ASP A 348 16.03 11.41 15.95
N PHE A 349 15.41 12.29 15.16
CA PHE A 349 14.99 11.97 13.79
C PHE A 349 16.20 11.68 12.91
N SER A 350 16.09 10.68 12.04
CA SER A 350 17.20 10.28 11.17
C SER A 350 16.78 10.22 9.72
N PHE A 351 17.54 10.89 8.84
CA PHE A 351 17.37 10.70 7.41
C PHE A 351 17.80 9.28 7.01
N THR A 352 16.83 8.45 6.61
CA THR A 352 17.06 7.07 6.16
C THR A 352 17.29 7.02 4.65
N TYR A 353 17.96 5.96 4.17
CA TYR A 353 18.15 5.72 2.74
C TYR A 353 16.83 5.74 1.96
N LYS A 354 15.74 5.28 2.58
CA LYS A 354 14.41 5.25 1.97
C LYS A 354 13.95 6.62 1.48
N ILE A 355 14.24 7.67 2.26
CA ILE A 355 13.93 9.05 1.90
C ILE A 355 14.65 9.45 0.60
N HIS A 356 15.89 9.00 0.41
CA HIS A 356 16.61 9.23 -0.83
C HIS A 356 15.97 8.48 -2.02
N MET A 357 15.38 7.30 -1.79
CA MET A 357 14.72 6.53 -2.84
C MET A 357 13.52 7.24 -3.46
N LEU A 358 12.92 8.21 -2.75
CA LEU A 358 11.82 9.01 -3.27
C LEU A 358 12.17 9.74 -4.57
N GLY A 359 13.42 10.17 -4.72
CA GLY A 359 13.87 10.88 -5.92
C GLY A 359 13.88 10.01 -7.18
N HIS A 360 13.76 8.68 -7.05
CA HIS A 360 13.74 7.76 -8.19
C HIS A 360 12.33 7.52 -8.75
N TYR A 361 11.25 7.82 -8.01
CA TYR A 361 9.88 7.51 -8.45
C TYR A 361 9.55 8.07 -9.83
N SER A 362 9.71 9.39 -10.04
CA SER A 362 9.31 10.03 -11.30
C SER A 362 9.94 9.38 -12.52
N PHE A 363 11.22 9.06 -12.43
CA PHE A 363 11.96 8.48 -13.54
C PHE A 363 11.69 6.98 -13.70
N GLN A 364 11.59 6.23 -12.61
CA GLN A 364 11.24 4.82 -12.70
C GLN A 364 9.80 4.61 -13.19
N ILE A 365 8.88 5.53 -12.90
CA ILE A 365 7.53 5.51 -13.47
C ILE A 365 7.57 5.65 -15.00
N LEU A 366 8.45 6.51 -15.52
CA LEU A 366 8.65 6.65 -16.97
C LEU A 366 9.28 5.39 -17.60
N SER A 367 10.17 4.71 -16.88
CA SER A 367 10.90 3.54 -17.41
C SER A 367 10.17 2.20 -17.24
N PHE A 368 9.42 2.02 -16.14
CA PHE A 368 8.83 0.75 -15.74
C PHE A 368 7.30 0.77 -15.69
N GLY A 369 6.68 1.93 -15.90
CA GLY A 369 5.26 2.14 -15.72
C GLY A 369 4.88 2.44 -14.27
N THR A 370 3.57 2.42 -14.00
CA THR A 370 2.99 2.82 -12.72
C THR A 370 3.39 1.87 -11.59
N THR A 371 3.51 2.38 -10.36
CA THR A 371 4.05 1.62 -9.22
C THR A 371 3.20 0.42 -8.81
N ASP A 372 1.92 0.40 -9.15
CA ASP A 372 1.03 -0.74 -8.94
C ASP A 372 1.41 -1.96 -9.78
N SER A 373 2.16 -1.79 -10.88
CA SER A 373 2.60 -2.91 -11.74
C SER A 373 3.73 -3.76 -11.12
N TYR A 374 4.52 -3.19 -10.20
CA TYR A 374 5.68 -3.85 -9.59
C TYR A 374 5.76 -3.71 -8.06
N SER A 375 4.74 -3.13 -7.43
CA SER A 375 4.66 -3.05 -5.97
C SER A 375 4.62 -4.44 -5.34
N THR A 376 5.37 -4.63 -4.25
CA THR A 376 5.34 -5.90 -3.52
C THR A 376 4.03 -6.11 -2.76
N GLY A 377 3.13 -5.12 -2.73
CA GLY A 377 1.78 -5.25 -2.20
C GLY A 377 0.99 -6.38 -2.89
N ILE A 378 1.26 -6.64 -4.18
CA ILE A 378 0.68 -7.78 -4.90
C ILE A 378 1.06 -9.09 -4.20
N GLY A 379 2.36 -9.27 -3.91
CA GLY A 379 2.87 -10.45 -3.23
C GLY A 379 2.40 -10.56 -1.78
N GLU A 380 2.32 -9.44 -1.05
CA GLU A 380 1.80 -9.42 0.32
C GLU A 380 0.32 -9.83 0.36
N THR A 381 -0.50 -9.33 -0.57
CA THR A 381 -1.92 -9.70 -0.71
C THR A 381 -2.10 -11.21 -0.93
N GLU A 382 -1.28 -11.82 -1.79
CA GLU A 382 -1.32 -13.28 -1.98
C GLU A 382 -0.90 -14.07 -0.73
N HIS A 383 0.04 -13.53 0.05
CA HIS A 383 0.45 -14.15 1.31
C HIS A 383 -0.68 -14.19 2.34
N HIS A 384 -1.66 -13.28 2.30
CA HIS A 384 -2.88 -13.38 3.13
C HIS A 384 -3.68 -14.64 2.83
N LYS A 385 -3.86 -14.97 1.54
CA LYS A 385 -4.58 -16.18 1.12
C LYS A 385 -3.86 -17.44 1.64
N SER A 386 -2.53 -17.47 1.51
CA SER A 386 -1.71 -18.57 2.02
C SER A 386 -1.83 -18.74 3.55
N LYS A 387 -1.80 -17.63 4.31
CA LYS A 387 -2.01 -17.63 5.77
C LYS A 387 -3.40 -18.14 6.15
N MET A 388 -4.45 -17.67 5.48
CA MET A 388 -5.83 -18.12 5.74
C MET A 388 -5.98 -19.61 5.45
N ASN A 389 -5.40 -20.09 4.35
CA ASN A 389 -5.38 -21.50 3.99
C ASN A 389 -4.63 -22.32 5.06
N PHE A 390 -3.48 -21.83 5.55
CA PHE A 390 -2.73 -22.48 6.62
C PHE A 390 -3.52 -22.61 7.92
N LEU A 391 -4.35 -21.63 8.29
CA LEU A 391 -5.23 -21.70 9.46
C LEU A 391 -6.32 -22.78 9.32
N ARG A 392 -6.76 -23.06 8.09
CA ARG A 392 -7.79 -24.07 7.77
C ARG A 392 -7.24 -25.50 7.70
N MET A 393 -5.94 -25.70 7.93
CA MET A 393 -5.25 -26.99 7.82
C MET A 393 -4.91 -27.60 9.18
N ASN A 394 -4.71 -28.93 9.21
CA ASN A 394 -4.26 -29.64 10.41
C ASN A 394 -2.73 -29.51 10.68
N LYS A 395 -2.01 -28.76 9.82
CA LYS A 395 -0.57 -28.42 9.92
C LYS A 395 0.42 -29.60 9.81
N VAL A 396 -0.05 -30.81 9.48
CA VAL A 396 0.82 -31.98 9.27
C VAL A 396 1.35 -31.99 7.84
N LYS A 397 2.68 -31.94 7.64
CA LYS A 397 3.30 -31.80 6.30
C LYS A 397 2.65 -30.65 5.50
N TYR A 398 2.51 -29.49 6.15
CA TYR A 398 1.70 -28.37 5.69
C TYR A 398 1.98 -27.91 4.26
N VAL A 399 3.23 -27.99 3.79
CA VAL A 399 3.60 -27.66 2.40
C VAL A 399 2.77 -28.46 1.40
N LYS A 400 2.68 -29.78 1.56
CA LYS A 400 1.89 -30.65 0.67
C LYS A 400 0.40 -30.32 0.74
N GLN A 401 -0.11 -29.94 1.91
CA GLN A 401 -1.52 -29.57 2.07
C GLN A 401 -1.83 -28.23 1.41
N LEU A 402 -0.94 -27.25 1.54
CA LEU A 402 -1.06 -25.93 0.92
C LEU A 402 -1.09 -26.05 -0.61
N THR A 403 -0.14 -26.77 -1.20
CA THR A 403 -0.10 -27.03 -2.65
C THR A 403 -1.39 -27.72 -3.12
N ASN A 404 -1.93 -28.67 -2.35
CA ASN A 404 -3.18 -29.34 -2.73
C ASN A 404 -4.40 -28.40 -2.69
N VAL A 405 -4.46 -27.47 -1.73
CA VAL A 405 -5.53 -26.46 -1.64
C VAL A 405 -5.44 -25.49 -2.82
N GLU A 406 -4.24 -25.00 -3.13
CA GLU A 406 -4.01 -24.13 -4.30
C GLU A 406 -4.38 -24.83 -5.61
N ARG A 407 -3.99 -26.10 -5.77
CA ARG A 407 -4.36 -26.90 -6.95
C ARG A 407 -5.86 -27.12 -7.07
N ARG A 408 -6.57 -27.36 -5.96
CA ARG A 408 -8.03 -27.46 -5.96
C ARG A 408 -8.69 -26.15 -6.37
N GLN A 409 -8.23 -25.02 -5.83
CA GLN A 409 -8.75 -23.70 -6.19
C GLN A 409 -8.52 -23.42 -7.68
N THR A 410 -7.29 -23.64 -8.17
CA THR A 410 -6.95 -23.45 -9.58
C THR A 410 -7.81 -24.31 -10.51
N ASN A 411 -8.11 -25.55 -10.11
CA ASN A 411 -9.01 -26.41 -10.88
C ASN A 411 -10.45 -25.90 -10.86
N LEU A 412 -10.95 -25.37 -9.73
CA LEU A 412 -12.28 -24.77 -9.64
C LEU A 412 -12.37 -23.51 -10.51
N ASP A 413 -11.35 -22.65 -10.47
CA ASP A 413 -11.30 -21.43 -11.30
C ASP A 413 -11.31 -21.80 -12.80
N ARG A 414 -10.53 -22.81 -13.22
CA ARG A 414 -10.57 -23.33 -14.60
C ARG A 414 -11.92 -23.91 -15.00
N ILE A 415 -12.64 -24.54 -14.06
CA ILE A 415 -13.99 -25.05 -14.32
C ILE A 415 -14.94 -23.86 -14.51
N ASP A 416 -14.85 -22.84 -13.66
CA ASP A 416 -15.65 -21.63 -13.75
C ASP A 416 -15.41 -20.88 -15.07
N ASP A 417 -14.15 -20.73 -15.49
CA ASP A 417 -13.78 -20.13 -16.78
C ASP A 417 -14.38 -20.92 -17.96
N ARG A 418 -14.28 -22.26 -17.93
CA ARG A 418 -14.91 -23.11 -18.96
C ARG A 418 -16.43 -23.01 -18.95
N ILE A 419 -17.05 -22.85 -17.78
CA ILE A 419 -18.50 -22.63 -17.67
C ILE A 419 -18.86 -21.28 -18.29
N LYS A 420 -18.12 -20.21 -17.99
CA LYS A 420 -18.32 -18.88 -18.57
C LYS A 420 -18.15 -18.90 -20.10
N GLU A 421 -17.12 -19.57 -20.60
CA GLU A 421 -16.90 -19.77 -22.04
C GLU A 421 -18.05 -20.56 -22.67
N ALA A 422 -18.45 -21.69 -22.10
CA ALA A 422 -19.55 -22.50 -22.62
C ALA A 422 -20.89 -21.73 -22.62
N LEU A 423 -21.17 -20.97 -21.56
CA LEU A 423 -22.34 -20.09 -21.52
C LEU A 423 -22.26 -19.01 -22.60
N SER A 424 -21.09 -18.42 -22.83
CA SER A 424 -20.90 -17.42 -23.89
C SER A 424 -21.19 -17.99 -25.29
N HIS A 425 -20.81 -19.25 -25.56
CA HIS A 425 -21.10 -19.95 -26.82
C HIS A 425 -22.57 -20.31 -26.98
N VAL A 426 -23.25 -20.79 -25.94
CA VAL A 426 -24.71 -21.04 -25.97
C VAL A 426 -25.48 -19.75 -26.28
N TYR A 427 -25.00 -18.62 -25.78
CA TYR A 427 -25.56 -17.31 -26.11
C TYR A 427 -25.30 -16.87 -27.56
N GLN A 428 -24.15 -17.21 -28.15
CA GLN A 428 -23.86 -16.92 -29.57
C GLN A 428 -24.70 -17.81 -30.52
N GLU A 429 -24.84 -19.10 -30.23
CA GLU A 429 -25.68 -20.01 -31.03
C GLU A 429 -27.17 -19.60 -31.01
N SER A 430 -27.65 -19.01 -29.91
CA SER A 430 -29.01 -18.46 -29.83
C SER A 430 -29.26 -17.17 -30.64
N GLN A 431 -28.18 -16.49 -31.08
CA GLN A 431 -28.26 -15.28 -31.90
C GLN A 431 -28.18 -15.59 -33.41
N GLU A 432 -27.60 -16.72 -33.82
CA GLU A 432 -27.49 -17.10 -35.24
C GLU A 432 -28.81 -17.64 -35.84
N SER A 433 -29.81 -17.99 -35.02
CA SER A 433 -31.11 -18.47 -35.51
C SER A 433 -32.18 -17.38 -35.70
N ASN A 434 -31.89 -16.11 -35.39
CA ASN A 434 -32.79 -14.97 -35.66
C ASN A 434 -32.08 -13.98 -36.58
N SER A 435 -32.33 -14.10 -37.88
CA SER A 435 -31.98 -13.06 -38.85
C SER A 435 -32.97 -11.91 -38.77
N ASP A 436 -32.44 -10.69 -38.85
CA ASP A 436 -33.10 -9.39 -39.03
C ASP A 436 -33.76 -8.71 -37.81
N ASP A 437 -33.04 -8.58 -36.69
CA ASP A 437 -33.16 -7.43 -35.80
C ASP A 437 -31.79 -7.13 -35.17
N ASP A 438 -31.42 -5.84 -35.08
CA ASP A 438 -30.14 -5.35 -34.57
C ASP A 438 -29.69 -6.06 -33.27
N PRO A 439 -28.39 -6.38 -33.12
CA PRO A 439 -27.91 -7.04 -31.92
C PRO A 439 -28.13 -6.11 -30.71
N PRO A 440 -28.76 -6.59 -29.61
CA PRO A 440 -28.85 -5.79 -28.41
C PRO A 440 -27.44 -5.62 -27.86
N ASP A 441 -26.97 -4.37 -27.93
CA ASP A 441 -25.72 -3.90 -27.37
C ASP A 441 -25.53 -4.42 -25.93
N ARG A 442 -24.60 -5.37 -25.76
CA ARG A 442 -24.30 -6.03 -24.48
C ARG A 442 -23.58 -5.10 -23.48
N VAL A 443 -23.59 -3.79 -23.71
CA VAL A 443 -23.24 -2.78 -22.70
C VAL A 443 -24.46 -2.32 -21.90
N SER A 444 -25.70 -2.61 -22.33
CA SER A 444 -26.90 -2.11 -21.68
C SER A 444 -27.57 -3.14 -20.78
N CYS A 445 -27.10 -3.31 -19.54
CA CYS A 445 -27.83 -4.07 -18.50
C CYS A 445 -28.95 -3.24 -17.84
N TYR A 446 -29.47 -2.20 -18.51
CA TYR A 446 -30.62 -1.43 -18.08
C TYR A 446 -31.27 -0.78 -19.29
N HIS A 447 -32.54 -1.09 -19.55
CA HIS A 447 -33.38 -0.26 -20.40
C HIS A 447 -33.82 0.95 -19.56
N MET A 448 -33.19 2.10 -19.75
CA MET A 448 -33.81 3.36 -19.36
C MET A 448 -35.00 3.60 -20.32
N GLY A 449 -36.20 3.79 -19.77
CA GLY A 449 -37.40 3.99 -20.58
C GLY A 449 -37.26 5.24 -21.46
N CYS A 450 -37.20 5.07 -22.78
CA CYS A 450 -37.31 6.18 -23.72
C CYS A 450 -38.76 6.67 -23.77
N LYS A 451 -38.97 7.96 -23.50
CA LYS A 451 -40.29 8.60 -23.57
C LYS A 451 -40.84 8.48 -25.00
N GLY A 452 -42.00 7.81 -25.16
CA GLY A 452 -42.72 7.69 -26.44
C GLY A 452 -42.80 6.28 -27.05
N VAL A 453 -42.19 5.26 -26.44
CA VAL A 453 -42.32 3.87 -26.92
C VAL A 453 -43.39 3.12 -26.13
N ALA A 454 -44.41 2.60 -26.81
CA ALA A 454 -45.48 1.83 -26.18
C ALA A 454 -44.99 0.43 -25.78
N PHE A 455 -44.94 0.15 -24.47
CA PHE A 455 -44.59 -1.17 -23.95
C PHE A 455 -45.81 -2.09 -23.89
N HIS A 456 -45.82 -3.14 -24.72
CA HIS A 456 -46.91 -4.11 -24.77
C HIS A 456 -46.72 -5.25 -23.75
N LEU A 457 -47.09 -4.99 -22.50
CA LEU A 457 -46.91 -5.91 -21.37
C LEU A 457 -47.40 -7.35 -21.64
N HIS A 458 -48.55 -7.52 -22.27
CA HIS A 458 -49.08 -8.86 -22.57
C HIS A 458 -48.21 -9.66 -23.55
N ARG A 459 -47.66 -8.99 -24.58
CA ARG A 459 -46.75 -9.62 -25.54
C ARG A 459 -45.44 -10.02 -24.86
N TRP A 460 -44.91 -9.14 -24.00
CA TRP A 460 -43.68 -9.39 -23.25
C TRP A 460 -43.83 -10.58 -22.27
N LEU A 461 -44.94 -10.65 -21.53
CA LEU A 461 -45.23 -11.77 -20.64
C LEU A 461 -45.40 -13.11 -21.39
N HIS A 462 -45.95 -13.07 -22.60
CA HIS A 462 -46.08 -14.28 -23.41
C HIS A 462 -44.72 -14.81 -23.87
N GLN A 463 -43.82 -13.91 -24.28
CA GLN A 463 -42.46 -14.26 -24.70
C GLN A 463 -41.62 -14.84 -23.55
N HIS A 464 -41.87 -14.40 -22.32
CA HIS A 464 -41.12 -14.81 -21.12
C HIS A 464 -41.88 -15.81 -20.24
N ARG A 465 -42.95 -16.46 -20.74
CA ARG A 465 -43.86 -17.31 -19.95
C ARG A 465 -43.22 -18.49 -19.19
N PHE A 466 -41.99 -18.87 -19.55
CA PHE A 466 -41.23 -19.95 -18.90
C PHE A 466 -40.15 -19.43 -17.95
N ASP A 467 -39.95 -18.11 -17.88
CA ASP A 467 -39.06 -17.47 -16.92
C ASP A 467 -39.73 -17.44 -15.54
N PRO A 468 -39.12 -18.06 -14.51
CA PRO A 468 -39.62 -18.01 -13.14
C PRO A 468 -39.89 -16.61 -12.61
N ALA A 469 -39.12 -15.60 -13.05
CA ALA A 469 -39.26 -14.21 -12.62
C ALA A 469 -40.53 -13.53 -13.13
N THR A 470 -41.15 -14.05 -14.19
CA THR A 470 -42.41 -13.49 -14.75
C THR A 470 -43.67 -14.17 -14.20
N LYS A 471 -43.50 -15.20 -13.35
CA LYS A 471 -44.61 -15.91 -12.73
C LYS A 471 -45.41 -14.95 -11.84
N ASN A 472 -46.71 -14.84 -12.10
CA ASN A 472 -47.64 -13.93 -11.42
C ASN A 472 -47.33 -12.43 -11.57
N PHE A 473 -46.40 -12.04 -12.43
CA PHE A 473 -45.95 -10.65 -12.58
C PHE A 473 -47.09 -9.67 -12.84
N TYR A 474 -48.04 -10.02 -13.71
CA TYR A 474 -49.20 -9.17 -14.01
C TYR A 474 -50.07 -8.89 -12.79
N VAL A 475 -50.28 -9.90 -11.94
CA VAL A 475 -51.09 -9.79 -10.73
C VAL A 475 -50.36 -8.93 -9.69
N LEU A 476 -49.06 -9.16 -9.51
CA LEU A 476 -48.22 -8.38 -8.60
C LEU A 476 -48.11 -6.91 -9.02
N LEU A 477 -48.00 -6.65 -10.33
CA LEU A 477 -47.98 -5.29 -10.88
C LEU A 477 -49.30 -4.55 -10.63
N LEU A 478 -50.43 -5.22 -10.84
CA LEU A 478 -51.74 -4.62 -10.56
C LEU A 478 -51.93 -4.34 -9.07
N ASP A 479 -51.49 -5.25 -8.20
CA ASP A 479 -51.58 -5.08 -6.74
C ASP A 479 -50.70 -3.91 -6.26
N HIS A 480 -49.48 -3.80 -6.80
CA HIS A 480 -48.58 -2.67 -6.55
C HIS A 480 -49.16 -1.33 -7.02
N LEU A 481 -49.70 -1.26 -8.24
CA LEU A 481 -50.33 -0.05 -8.77
C LEU A 481 -51.58 0.34 -7.95
N LEU A 482 -52.37 -0.65 -7.53
CA LEU A 482 -53.54 -0.43 -6.68
C LEU A 482 -53.15 0.10 -5.30
N ALA A 483 -52.09 -0.44 -4.70
CA ALA A 483 -51.54 0.03 -3.43
C ALA A 483 -51.11 1.50 -3.52
N ARG A 484 -50.39 1.88 -4.59
CA ARG A 484 -49.99 3.27 -4.85
C ARG A 484 -51.18 4.21 -5.08
N MET A 485 -52.17 3.78 -5.85
CA MET A 485 -53.41 4.56 -6.05
C MET A 485 -54.20 4.76 -4.76
N MET A 486 -54.07 3.84 -3.80
CA MET A 486 -54.71 3.92 -2.48
C MET A 486 -53.84 4.60 -1.42
N GLY A 487 -52.68 5.18 -1.78
CA GLY A 487 -51.79 5.88 -0.86
C GLY A 487 -51.16 4.99 0.20
N ARG A 488 -51.11 3.67 -0.02
CA ARG A 488 -50.35 2.73 0.80
C ARG A 488 -48.98 2.56 0.16
N ASP A 489 -47.94 2.53 0.98
CA ASP A 489 -46.58 2.26 0.50
C ASP A 489 -46.38 0.73 0.39
N PRO A 490 -46.27 0.16 -0.82
CA PRO A 490 -46.05 -1.26 -0.99
C PRO A 490 -44.57 -1.67 -0.85
N ASP A 491 -43.65 -0.72 -0.65
CA ASP A 491 -42.20 -0.90 -0.85
C ASP A 491 -41.33 -0.69 0.42
N ASP A 492 -41.82 -1.00 1.62
CA ASP A 492 -40.94 -1.06 2.82
C ASP A 492 -39.82 -2.12 2.72
N GLU A 493 -39.77 -2.92 1.64
CA GLU A 493 -38.82 -4.02 1.46
C GLU A 493 -37.85 -3.91 0.28
N LEU A 494 -37.90 -2.85 -0.56
CA LEU A 494 -37.33 -2.93 -1.92
C LEU A 494 -36.01 -2.21 -2.24
N LEU A 495 -35.31 -1.58 -1.29
CA LEU A 495 -33.97 -1.00 -1.54
C LEU A 495 -32.92 -1.56 -0.57
N LYS A 496 -32.60 -2.85 -0.71
CA LYS A 496 -31.57 -3.52 0.12
C LYS A 496 -30.15 -3.06 -0.22
N ARG A 497 -29.89 -2.56 -1.44
CA ARG A 497 -28.57 -2.11 -1.91
C ARG A 497 -28.66 -1.31 -3.21
N LEU A 498 -28.03 -0.14 -3.27
CA LEU A 498 -27.85 0.64 -4.51
C LEU A 498 -26.39 0.45 -5.00
N GLN A 499 -26.21 0.23 -6.30
CA GLN A 499 -24.87 0.08 -6.89
C GLN A 499 -24.66 1.10 -8.01
N ASN A 500 -23.81 2.10 -7.75
CA ASN A 500 -23.46 3.11 -8.72
C ASN A 500 -22.23 2.68 -9.50
N HIS A 501 -22.40 2.37 -10.78
CA HIS A 501 -21.30 1.97 -11.66
C HIS A 501 -20.69 3.21 -12.31
N TYR A 502 -19.38 3.29 -12.33
CA TYR A 502 -18.65 4.41 -12.94
C TYR A 502 -17.33 3.92 -13.55
N THR A 503 -16.81 4.73 -14.47
CA THR A 503 -15.46 4.52 -15.01
C THR A 503 -14.49 5.37 -14.20
N THR A 504 -13.45 4.76 -13.65
CA THR A 504 -12.40 5.46 -12.91
C THR A 504 -11.46 6.20 -13.86
N TYR A 505 -10.64 7.11 -13.30
CA TYR A 505 -9.66 7.88 -14.09
C TYR A 505 -8.65 7.00 -14.85
N ASP A 506 -8.38 5.78 -14.36
CA ASP A 506 -7.53 4.79 -15.00
C ASP A 506 -8.30 3.86 -15.97
N LEU A 507 -9.50 4.27 -16.40
CA LEU A 507 -10.38 3.60 -17.35
C LEU A 507 -10.89 2.22 -16.89
N GLN A 508 -10.79 1.91 -15.59
CA GLN A 508 -11.38 0.69 -15.03
C GLN A 508 -12.87 0.92 -14.74
N ARG A 509 -13.69 -0.12 -14.93
CA ARG A 509 -15.07 -0.09 -14.44
C ARG A 509 -15.07 -0.46 -12.96
N LYS A 510 -15.57 0.45 -12.13
CA LYS A 510 -15.84 0.21 -10.71
C LYS A 510 -17.31 0.45 -10.41
N TYR A 511 -17.71 0.01 -9.22
CA TYR A 511 -18.99 0.36 -8.65
C TYR A 511 -18.83 0.66 -7.17
N ASP A 512 -19.60 1.62 -6.67
CA ASP A 512 -19.77 1.83 -5.24
C ASP A 512 -21.11 1.22 -4.83
N SER A 513 -21.14 0.61 -3.65
CA SER A 513 -22.34 -0.04 -3.12
C SER A 513 -22.82 0.76 -1.92
N ILE A 514 -23.93 1.48 -2.08
CA ILE A 514 -24.61 2.16 -0.99
C ILE A 514 -25.56 1.15 -0.35
N ASN A 515 -25.38 0.90 0.95
CA ASN A 515 -26.27 0.00 1.70
C ASN A 515 -27.04 0.80 2.76
N PRO A 516 -28.33 1.10 2.53
CA PRO A 516 -29.14 1.89 3.47
C PRO A 516 -29.38 1.22 4.83
N THR A 517 -29.01 -0.06 4.97
CA THR A 517 -29.12 -0.83 6.21
C THR A 517 -27.79 -0.93 6.97
N SER A 518 -26.69 -0.44 6.38
CA SER A 518 -25.38 -0.44 7.02
C SER A 518 -25.18 0.83 7.85
N SER A 519 -24.42 0.74 8.93
CA SER A 519 -23.93 1.90 9.67
C SER A 519 -22.74 2.59 8.99
N ASN A 520 -22.32 2.12 7.81
CA ASN A 520 -21.23 2.72 7.06
C ASN A 520 -21.66 4.03 6.40
N SER A 521 -20.75 5.01 6.38
CA SER A 521 -20.95 6.22 5.58
C SER A 521 -20.56 5.91 4.14
N ASP A 522 -21.48 6.12 3.21
CA ASP A 522 -21.26 5.82 1.78
C ASP A 522 -21.22 7.10 0.91
N ILE A 523 -21.56 8.26 1.48
CA ILE A 523 -21.68 9.53 0.76
C ILE A 523 -20.89 10.61 1.50
N MET A 524 -20.05 11.35 0.77
CA MET A 524 -19.31 12.51 1.28
C MET A 524 -19.75 13.76 0.51
N VAL A 525 -20.13 14.81 1.22
CA VAL A 525 -20.53 16.10 0.64
C VAL A 525 -19.77 17.24 1.28
N LEU A 526 -19.74 18.41 0.64
CA LEU A 526 -19.17 19.61 1.24
C LEU A 526 -19.95 19.96 2.51
N SER A 527 -19.21 20.28 3.58
CA SER A 527 -19.81 20.76 4.82
C SER A 527 -20.61 22.04 4.55
N GLN A 528 -21.84 22.07 5.07
CA GLN A 528 -22.69 23.26 5.05
C GLN A 528 -22.54 24.10 6.33
N ASP A 529 -21.54 23.82 7.18
CA ASP A 529 -21.30 24.55 8.42
C ASP A 529 -21.16 26.04 8.15
N SER A 530 -21.99 26.86 8.79
CA SER A 530 -22.02 28.32 8.60
C SER A 530 -20.74 29.00 9.09
N ASP A 531 -20.03 28.37 10.03
CA ASP A 531 -18.78 28.87 10.59
C ASP A 531 -17.59 28.56 9.67
N PRO A 532 -16.87 29.57 9.14
CA PRO A 532 -15.71 29.37 8.28
C PRO A 532 -14.57 28.57 8.93
N GLU A 533 -14.39 28.65 10.26
CA GLU A 533 -13.35 27.92 10.97
C GLU A 533 -13.73 26.44 11.14
N GLN A 534 -15.00 26.14 11.45
CA GLN A 534 -15.50 24.75 11.43
C GLN A 534 -15.47 24.15 10.03
N ARG A 535 -15.85 24.92 8.99
CA ARG A 535 -15.77 24.47 7.59
C ARG A 535 -14.32 24.26 7.12
N ARG A 536 -13.35 24.99 7.68
CA ARG A 536 -11.91 24.74 7.44
C ARG A 536 -11.42 23.46 8.11
N LEU A 537 -11.89 23.18 9.32
CA LEU A 537 -11.51 22.00 10.09
C LEU A 537 -12.19 20.72 9.56
N CYS A 538 -13.46 20.82 9.17
CA CYS A 538 -14.29 19.73 8.67
C CYS A 538 -14.90 20.14 7.32
N PRO A 539 -14.14 20.16 6.21
CA PRO A 539 -14.63 20.63 4.92
C PRO A 539 -15.67 19.70 4.27
N PHE A 540 -15.79 18.47 4.77
CA PHE A 540 -16.71 17.47 4.25
C PHE A 540 -17.53 16.84 5.37
N TRP A 541 -18.77 16.51 5.07
CA TRP A 541 -19.66 15.69 5.90
C TRP A 541 -19.80 14.31 5.27
N CYS A 542 -19.71 13.27 6.11
CA CYS A 542 -19.97 11.88 5.73
C CYS A 542 -21.37 11.48 6.17
N TYR A 543 -22.18 10.99 5.25
CA TYR A 543 -23.57 10.60 5.49
C TYR A 543 -23.75 9.09 5.45
N VAL A 544 -24.50 8.60 6.44
CA VAL A 544 -25.13 7.27 6.41
C VAL A 544 -26.50 7.42 5.78
N MET A 545 -26.75 6.73 4.68
CA MET A 545 -28.06 6.69 4.04
C MET A 545 -29.00 5.84 4.92
N SER A 546 -30.05 6.44 5.47
CA SER A 546 -31.17 5.71 6.07
C SER A 546 -32.35 5.66 5.10
N SER A 547 -33.27 4.71 5.30
CA SER A 547 -34.51 4.63 4.51
C SER A 547 -35.37 5.90 4.58
N GLU A 548 -35.20 6.71 5.61
CA GLU A 548 -35.93 7.97 5.82
C GLU A 548 -35.41 9.13 4.94
N ASN A 549 -34.12 9.10 4.54
CA ASN A 549 -33.45 10.22 3.86
C ASN A 549 -33.48 10.15 2.32
N ILE A 550 -34.06 9.09 1.73
CA ILE A 550 -34.10 8.90 0.27
C ILE A 550 -35.04 9.90 -0.42
N PHE A 551 -36.00 10.48 0.31
CA PHE A 551 -37.06 11.32 -0.26
C PHE A 551 -36.80 12.84 -0.27
N GLU A 552 -35.77 13.35 0.40
CA GLU A 552 -35.49 14.81 0.39
C GLU A 552 -34.76 15.28 -0.88
N TYR A 553 -34.15 14.37 -1.65
CA TYR A 553 -33.39 14.75 -2.84
C TYR A 553 -34.22 14.87 -4.15
N GLU A 554 -35.48 14.40 -4.17
CA GLU A 554 -36.35 14.56 -5.35
C GLU A 554 -37.19 15.84 -5.36
N ASN A 555 -37.26 16.59 -4.24
CA ASN A 555 -38.16 17.75 -4.10
C ASN A 555 -37.46 19.12 -3.98
N GLY A 556 -36.17 19.22 -4.28
CA GLY A 556 -35.40 20.45 -4.07
C GLY A 556 -34.43 20.79 -5.19
N VAL A 557 -34.91 20.97 -6.42
CA VAL A 557 -34.17 21.74 -7.44
C VAL A 557 -34.68 23.19 -7.37
N PRO A 558 -33.87 24.16 -6.90
CA PRO A 558 -34.14 25.55 -7.22
C PRO A 558 -33.81 25.73 -8.71
N ASP A 559 -34.83 26.00 -9.51
CA ASP A 559 -34.65 26.59 -10.84
C ASP A 559 -33.87 27.90 -10.67
N ASN A 560 -32.56 27.88 -10.96
CA ASN A 560 -31.74 29.02 -11.36
C ASN A 560 -30.32 28.53 -11.70
N LEU A 561 -30.18 27.91 -12.87
CA LEU A 561 -28.91 27.84 -13.58
C LEU A 561 -28.99 28.89 -14.71
N GLU A 562 -28.63 30.13 -14.40
CA GLU A 562 -28.17 31.05 -15.45
C GLU A 562 -26.79 30.56 -15.90
N SER A 563 -26.66 30.34 -17.20
CA SER A 563 -25.45 29.95 -17.89
C SER A 563 -24.41 31.08 -17.82
N GLU A 564 -23.32 30.87 -17.08
CA GLU A 564 -22.10 31.69 -17.17
C GLU A 564 -21.20 31.17 -18.30
N ASP A 565 -21.64 31.38 -19.54
CA ASP A 565 -20.74 31.60 -20.67
C ASP A 565 -20.82 33.11 -20.95
N ASP A 566 -19.98 33.92 -20.28
CA ASP A 566 -19.56 35.28 -20.68
C ASP A 566 -18.67 35.89 -19.58
N LEU A 567 -17.36 35.65 -19.65
CA LEU A 567 -16.37 36.49 -18.97
C LEU A 567 -15.61 37.28 -20.04
N ASP A 568 -16.04 38.53 -20.22
CA ASP A 568 -15.31 39.56 -20.94
C ASP A 568 -14.42 40.36 -19.97
N ASP A 569 -13.23 40.67 -20.43
CA ASP A 569 -12.17 41.40 -19.73
C ASP A 569 -12.54 42.89 -19.56
N SER A 570 -12.60 43.43 -18.33
CA SER A 570 -12.17 44.84 -18.04
C SER A 570 -12.36 45.31 -16.58
N GLU A 571 -11.35 46.06 -16.10
CA GLU A 571 -11.35 47.08 -15.01
C GLU A 571 -11.48 46.60 -13.55
N MET A 572 -10.47 46.64 -12.65
CA MET A 572 -9.59 47.74 -12.16
C MET A 572 -10.33 49.03 -11.78
N LEU A 573 -10.66 49.21 -10.47
CA LEU A 573 -10.23 50.33 -9.59
C LEU A 573 -11.14 50.52 -8.34
N ASP A 574 -10.48 50.66 -7.18
CA ASP A 574 -10.73 51.47 -5.96
C ASP A 574 -12.12 51.64 -5.31
N GLY A 575 -12.13 51.64 -3.96
CA GLY A 575 -13.07 52.49 -3.20
C GLY A 575 -13.56 52.01 -1.82
N SER A 576 -12.84 52.44 -0.78
CA SER A 576 -13.20 52.65 0.64
C SER A 576 -14.67 52.87 1.09
N GLY A 577 -14.97 52.45 2.35
CA GLY A 577 -15.99 53.02 3.27
C GLY A 577 -16.64 51.92 4.15
N ALA A 578 -16.31 51.72 5.43
CA ALA A 578 -16.61 52.51 6.65
C ALA A 578 -18.10 52.53 7.07
N ASP A 579 -18.29 52.43 8.40
CA ASP A 579 -19.53 52.40 9.22
C ASP A 579 -20.18 51.01 9.38
N GLY A 580 -20.41 50.44 10.57
CA GLY A 580 -20.51 50.99 11.92
C GLY A 580 -21.94 50.84 12.44
N CYS A 581 -22.20 49.90 13.35
CA CYS A 581 -23.24 50.01 14.39
C CYS A 581 -23.22 48.80 15.34
N ALA A 582 -23.28 49.11 16.64
CA ALA A 582 -23.27 48.22 17.79
C ALA A 582 -24.70 47.94 18.31
N ALA A 583 -24.78 47.08 19.35
CA ALA A 583 -25.91 46.75 20.26
C ALA A 583 -26.59 45.40 19.97
N ASP A 584 -27.00 44.59 20.94
CA ASP A 584 -26.75 44.53 22.38
C ASP A 584 -27.08 43.10 22.85
N SER A 585 -26.54 42.78 24.02
CA SER A 585 -26.77 41.64 24.91
C SER A 585 -28.16 40.98 24.93
N SER A 586 -28.19 39.65 25.11
CA SER A 586 -29.00 39.02 26.17
C SER A 586 -28.60 37.58 26.50
N THR A 587 -28.35 37.38 27.78
CA THR A 587 -28.09 36.16 28.58
C THR A 587 -29.24 35.15 28.62
N ALA A 588 -28.92 33.86 28.54
CA ALA A 588 -29.53 32.71 29.26
C ALA A 588 -28.63 31.48 28.96
N GLY A 589 -28.06 30.70 29.88
CA GLY A 589 -28.42 30.44 31.27
C GLY A 589 -29.21 29.14 31.39
N SER A 590 -28.55 27.98 31.24
CA SER A 590 -29.06 26.70 31.77
C SER A 590 -27.92 25.70 31.96
N ASP A 591 -27.43 25.63 33.19
CA ASP A 591 -26.74 24.47 33.77
C ASP A 591 -27.69 23.27 33.78
N VAL A 592 -27.18 22.09 33.40
CA VAL A 592 -27.75 20.80 33.79
C VAL A 592 -26.61 19.91 34.27
N ASP A 593 -26.48 19.85 35.59
CA ASP A 593 -25.74 18.81 36.31
C ASP A 593 -26.32 17.43 35.96
N ILE A 594 -25.45 16.50 35.56
CA ILE A 594 -25.77 15.07 35.50
C ILE A 594 -24.89 14.36 36.54
N ASP A 595 -25.56 13.94 37.60
CA ASP A 595 -25.05 13.10 38.69
C ASP A 595 -24.71 11.70 38.17
N ILE A 596 -23.45 11.30 38.33
CA ILE A 596 -22.94 9.96 37.97
C ILE A 596 -22.75 9.19 39.27
N SER A 597 -23.83 8.61 39.77
CA SER A 597 -23.77 7.48 40.68
C SER A 597 -24.45 6.29 40.02
N GLU A 598 -23.69 5.21 39.84
CA GLU A 598 -23.98 4.00 39.03
C GLU A 598 -23.73 4.19 37.53
N TYR A 599 -22.48 3.97 37.09
CA TYR A 599 -22.10 2.93 36.12
C TYR A 599 -20.57 2.78 36.05
#